data_AF-A0A378AFX8-F1
#
_entry.id   AF-A0A378AFX8-F1
#
_cell.length_a   1.000
_cell.length_b   1.000
_cell.length_c   1.000
_cell.angle_alpha   90.00
_cell.angle_beta   90.00
_cell.angle_gamma   90.00
#
_symmetry.space_group_name_H-M   'P 1'
#
loop_
_entity.id
_entity.type
_entity.pdbx_description
1 polymer ?
#
loop_
_entity_poly.entity_id
_entity_poly.type
_entity_poly.pdbx_seq_one_letter_code
_entity_poly.pdbx_strand_id
1 'polypeptide(L)'
;MDTIASNMQRLIKEYGNESIYLNYGTGTLGGTLTRSWPPGKTLIARLMNCCGGYLNHYGDYSSAQIAAGLNYTYGGWADGNSPSDIENSQLVVLFGNNPGETRMSGGGVTYYLEQARQKSNARMIIIDPRYTDTGAGREDEWIPIRPGTDAALVSGLAWVMITENLVDQPFLDKYCVGYDEKTLPAGAPANGHYKAYILGQGTDGIAKTPEWASTITGIPRERIVKLAREIATAKPAYISQGWGPQRHANGEIATRAISMLAILTGNVGINGGNSGAREGSYSLPFERMPTLENPVETSISMFMWTDAIERGPEMTALRDGVRGKDKLDVPIKMIWNYAGNCLINQHSEINRTHEILQDDKKCEMIVVIDCHMTSSAKYADILLPDCTASEQMDFALDASCGNMSYVIFADQAIKPRFECKTIYEMTSELAKRLGVEEQFTEGRTQEGWMRYLYEQSRKAIPDLPDFDTFRQHGIYKQRDPQGHHVAYKAFREDPQANPLTTPSGKIEIYSQDLAKIAATWELPEGDVIDPLPIYTRVSKTTTIR
;
A
#
# COMPACT_ATOMS: atom_id res chain seq x y z
N MET A 1 -5.06 30.05 15.32
CA MET A 1 -4.70 30.33 13.91
C MET A 1 -3.50 31.25 13.78
N ASP A 2 -3.49 32.44 14.39
CA ASP A 2 -2.34 33.36 14.30
C ASP A 2 -1.01 32.75 14.78
N THR A 3 -1.04 32.01 15.89
CA THR A 3 0.13 31.28 16.41
C THR A 3 0.67 30.24 15.41
N ILE A 4 -0.22 29.54 14.71
CA ILE A 4 0.17 28.55 13.68
C ILE A 4 0.82 29.26 12.51
N ALA A 5 0.16 30.28 11.95
CA ALA A 5 0.66 31.00 10.78
C ALA A 5 2.02 31.66 11.05
N SER A 6 2.16 32.35 12.18
CA SER A 6 3.40 33.02 12.57
C SER A 6 4.56 32.06 12.82
N ASN A 7 4.32 30.92 13.50
CA ASN A 7 5.36 29.91 13.70
C ASN A 7 5.75 29.22 12.39
N MET A 8 4.79 28.85 11.54
CA MET A 8 5.09 28.26 10.24
C MET A 8 5.93 29.22 9.39
N GLN A 9 5.58 30.50 9.33
CA GLN A 9 6.38 31.53 8.63
C GLN A 9 7.79 31.69 9.22
N ARG A 10 7.92 31.67 10.56
CA ARG A 10 9.22 31.73 11.24
C ARG A 10 10.08 30.51 10.88
N LEU A 11 9.54 29.30 11.00
CA LEU A 11 10.25 28.07 10.71
C LEU A 11 10.68 27.97 9.24
N ILE A 12 9.81 28.36 8.31
CA ILE A 12 10.16 28.43 6.88
C ILE A 12 11.29 29.44 6.66
N LYS A 13 11.28 30.59 7.34
CA LYS A 13 12.35 31.59 7.23
C LYS A 13 13.67 31.12 7.83
N GLU A 14 13.64 30.41 8.96
CA GLU A 14 14.83 29.98 9.71
C GLU A 14 15.45 28.69 9.16
N TYR A 15 14.62 27.73 8.74
CA TYR A 15 15.04 26.38 8.36
C TYR A 15 14.60 25.97 6.94
N GLY A 16 13.73 26.72 6.28
CA GLY A 16 13.18 26.35 4.97
C GLY A 16 12.00 25.39 5.03
N ASN A 17 11.36 25.16 3.88
CA ASN A 17 10.14 24.36 3.76
C ASN A 17 10.33 22.87 4.11
N GLU A 18 11.55 22.34 3.97
CA GLU A 18 11.88 20.95 4.38
C GLU A 18 11.77 20.71 5.90
N SER A 19 11.68 21.77 6.71
CA SER A 19 11.44 21.64 8.16
C SER A 19 9.97 21.38 8.52
N ILE A 20 9.04 21.52 7.57
CA ILE A 20 7.61 21.30 7.77
C ILE A 20 7.23 19.93 7.21
N TYR A 21 6.55 19.11 8.02
CA TYR A 21 6.20 17.74 7.68
C TYR A 21 4.71 17.46 7.89
N LEU A 22 4.08 16.76 6.94
CA LEU A 22 2.74 16.22 7.08
C LEU A 22 2.81 14.74 7.40
N ASN A 23 2.43 14.38 8.62
CA ASN A 23 2.46 13.00 9.07
C ASN A 23 1.35 12.16 8.42
N TYR A 24 1.58 10.86 8.33
CA TYR A 24 0.62 9.88 7.88
C TYR A 24 -0.65 9.91 8.75
N GLY A 25 -1.82 9.96 8.11
CA GLY A 25 -3.12 9.91 8.79
C GLY A 25 -4.20 9.26 7.93
N THR A 26 -4.96 8.33 8.51
CA THR A 26 -6.01 7.57 7.82
C THR A 26 -7.31 7.48 8.61
N GLY A 27 -7.50 8.36 9.60
CA GLY A 27 -8.75 8.46 10.37
C GLY A 27 -9.91 9.05 9.58
N THR A 28 -9.63 9.80 8.50
CA THR A 28 -10.63 10.40 7.61
C THR A 28 -10.27 10.10 6.15
N LEU A 29 -10.87 9.07 5.54
CA LEU A 29 -10.56 8.61 4.17
C LEU A 29 -11.71 8.79 3.17
N GLY A 30 -12.95 8.81 3.66
CA GLY A 30 -14.14 8.69 2.84
C GLY A 30 -14.36 9.82 1.85
N GLY A 31 -13.96 11.05 2.20
CA GLY A 31 -14.36 12.27 1.51
C GLY A 31 -13.61 12.60 0.21
N THR A 32 -14.26 13.41 -0.61
CA THR A 32 -13.67 14.07 -1.79
C THR A 32 -12.87 15.31 -1.39
N LEU A 33 -13.35 16.07 -0.39
CA LEU A 33 -12.67 17.22 0.21
C LEU A 33 -11.99 16.82 1.53
N THR A 34 -12.73 16.13 2.39
CA THR A 34 -12.31 15.71 3.73
C THR A 34 -11.59 14.37 3.65
N ARG A 35 -10.29 14.44 3.37
CA ARG A 35 -9.42 13.26 3.39
C ARG A 35 -8.06 13.59 3.98
N SER A 36 -7.56 12.70 4.81
CA SER A 36 -6.23 12.74 5.39
C SER A 36 -5.19 11.91 4.62
N TRP A 37 -5.64 11.12 3.63
CA TRP A 37 -4.77 10.29 2.78
C TRP A 37 -5.18 10.32 1.30
N PRO A 38 -4.22 10.21 0.36
CA PRO A 38 -2.78 10.31 0.60
C PRO A 38 -2.37 11.73 1.01
N PRO A 39 -1.27 11.93 1.77
CA PRO A 39 -0.99 13.17 2.50
C PRO A 39 -0.78 14.33 1.53
N GLY A 40 -0.10 14.07 0.41
CA GLY A 40 0.08 15.01 -0.71
C GLY A 40 -1.19 15.35 -1.49
N LYS A 41 -2.35 14.79 -1.14
CA LYS A 41 -3.65 15.05 -1.76
C LYS A 41 -4.68 15.62 -0.77
N THR A 42 -4.23 16.11 0.38
CA THR A 42 -5.06 16.73 1.43
C THR A 42 -5.15 18.25 1.29
N LEU A 43 -6.10 18.87 1.99
CA LEU A 43 -6.18 20.34 2.08
C LEU A 43 -4.98 20.95 2.82
N ILE A 44 -4.36 20.22 3.74
CA ILE A 44 -3.12 20.66 4.40
C ILE A 44 -1.96 20.68 3.41
N ALA A 45 -1.82 19.65 2.57
CA ALA A 45 -0.85 19.67 1.47
C ALA A 45 -1.10 20.80 0.48
N ARG A 46 -2.37 21.04 0.09
CA ARG A 46 -2.71 22.19 -0.76
C ARG A 46 -2.26 23.52 -0.12
N LEU A 47 -2.53 23.72 1.17
CA LEU A 47 -2.12 24.91 1.91
C LEU A 47 -0.60 25.08 1.91
N MET A 48 0.15 24.03 2.26
CA MET A 48 1.62 24.08 2.29
C MET A 48 2.21 24.33 0.89
N ASN A 49 1.60 23.78 -0.16
CA ASN A 49 2.05 24.02 -1.53
C ASN A 49 1.83 25.48 -1.97
N CYS A 50 0.79 26.16 -1.47
CA CYS A 50 0.68 27.61 -1.64
C CYS A 50 1.81 28.39 -0.93
N CYS A 51 2.42 27.80 0.10
CA CYS A 51 3.48 28.42 0.91
C CYS A 51 4.90 27.98 0.50
N GLY A 52 5.07 27.35 -0.66
CA GLY A 52 6.38 26.92 -1.16
C GLY A 52 6.75 25.47 -0.83
N GLY A 53 5.78 24.65 -0.44
CA GLY A 53 5.96 23.21 -0.29
C GLY A 53 6.32 22.77 1.12
N TYR A 54 6.67 21.49 1.24
CA TYR A 54 6.98 20.83 2.52
C TYR A 54 7.77 19.54 2.29
N LEU A 55 8.46 19.04 3.33
CA LEU A 55 9.12 17.73 3.26
C LEU A 55 8.09 16.61 3.07
N ASN A 56 8.18 15.90 1.96
CA ASN A 56 7.26 14.84 1.64
C ASN A 56 7.74 13.48 2.19
N HIS A 57 6.89 12.46 2.11
CA HIS A 57 7.29 11.09 2.37
C HIS A 57 6.77 10.12 1.31
N TYR A 58 7.41 8.96 1.24
CA TYR A 58 6.97 7.82 0.44
C TYR A 58 6.63 6.62 1.34
N GLY A 59 5.78 5.74 0.82
CA GLY A 59 5.30 4.58 1.57
C GLY A 59 4.19 4.94 2.55
N ASP A 60 3.62 3.90 3.16
CA ASP A 60 2.46 4.00 4.04
C ASP A 60 2.44 2.81 5.02
N TYR A 61 1.82 2.99 6.19
CA TYR A 61 1.80 1.97 7.25
C TYR A 61 0.93 0.73 6.92
N SER A 62 0.16 0.77 5.83
CA SER A 62 -0.67 -0.35 5.37
C SER A 62 0.03 -1.20 4.31
N SER A 63 0.77 -0.60 3.37
CA SER A 63 1.23 -1.30 2.15
C SER A 63 2.64 -0.95 1.64
N ALA A 64 3.48 -0.23 2.41
CA ALA A 64 4.81 0.20 1.94
C ALA A 64 5.66 -0.91 1.28
N GLN A 65 5.82 -2.06 1.93
CA GLN A 65 6.76 -3.09 1.49
C GLN A 65 6.19 -3.93 0.35
N ILE A 66 4.87 -4.22 0.34
CA ILE A 66 4.25 -4.88 -0.83
C ILE A 66 4.30 -3.97 -2.07
N ALA A 67 4.09 -2.66 -1.89
CA ALA A 67 4.20 -1.69 -2.97
C ALA A 67 5.63 -1.65 -3.52
N ALA A 68 6.63 -1.58 -2.64
CA ALA A 68 8.04 -1.55 -3.04
C ALA A 68 8.49 -2.88 -3.68
N GLY A 69 8.23 -4.01 -3.01
CA GLY A 69 8.64 -5.33 -3.47
C GLY A 69 8.03 -5.71 -4.81
N LEU A 70 6.72 -5.58 -4.96
CA LEU A 70 6.06 -5.94 -6.23
C LEU A 70 6.29 -4.92 -7.34
N ASN A 71 6.64 -3.67 -7.03
CA ASN A 71 7.10 -2.71 -8.05
C ASN A 71 8.38 -3.21 -8.75
N TYR A 72 9.31 -3.83 -8.04
CA TYR A 72 10.49 -4.45 -8.64
C TYR A 72 10.20 -5.75 -9.41
N THR A 73 8.97 -6.29 -9.33
CA THR A 73 8.58 -7.51 -10.04
C THR A 73 7.64 -7.24 -11.22
N TYR A 74 6.72 -6.27 -11.09
CA TYR A 74 5.69 -5.98 -12.10
C TYR A 74 5.76 -4.57 -12.69
N GLY A 75 6.55 -3.66 -12.12
CA GLY A 75 6.65 -2.27 -12.57
C GLY A 75 5.42 -1.46 -12.19
N GLY A 76 5.47 -0.80 -11.03
CA GLY A 76 4.40 -0.01 -10.44
C GLY A 76 3.65 -0.72 -9.32
N TRP A 77 2.47 -0.19 -8.97
CA TRP A 77 1.57 -0.88 -8.05
C TRP A 77 1.08 -2.17 -8.71
N ALA A 78 1.32 -3.31 -8.06
CA ALA A 78 0.92 -4.59 -8.62
C ALA A 78 -0.60 -4.74 -8.68
N ASP A 79 -1.08 -5.08 -9.86
CA ASP A 79 -2.49 -5.26 -10.17
C ASP A 79 -2.92 -6.70 -9.86
N GLY A 80 -4.19 -6.90 -9.56
CA GLY A 80 -4.76 -8.20 -9.24
C GLY A 80 -6.13 -8.39 -9.86
N ASN A 81 -6.48 -9.63 -10.19
CA ASN A 81 -7.81 -9.96 -10.70
C ASN A 81 -8.86 -9.59 -9.65
N SER A 82 -10.00 -9.09 -10.14
CA SER A 82 -11.16 -8.83 -9.28
C SER A 82 -11.63 -10.13 -8.58
N PRO A 83 -12.13 -10.07 -7.34
CA PRO A 83 -12.66 -11.24 -6.64
C PRO A 83 -13.82 -11.95 -7.35
N SER A 84 -14.52 -11.24 -8.24
CA SER A 84 -15.59 -11.81 -9.05
C SER A 84 -15.07 -12.87 -10.03
N ASP A 85 -13.83 -12.75 -10.50
CA ASP A 85 -13.18 -13.66 -11.45
C ASP A 85 -12.87 -15.04 -10.85
N ILE A 86 -13.04 -15.20 -9.52
CA ILE A 86 -12.94 -16.49 -8.83
C ILE A 86 -13.97 -17.51 -9.37
N GLU A 87 -15.02 -17.05 -10.06
CA GLU A 87 -15.97 -17.94 -10.73
C GLU A 87 -15.33 -18.77 -11.86
N ASN A 88 -14.15 -18.38 -12.32
CA ASN A 88 -13.35 -19.09 -13.33
C ASN A 88 -12.21 -19.93 -12.72
N SER A 89 -12.09 -19.99 -11.38
CA SER A 89 -10.97 -20.65 -10.69
C SER A 89 -11.26 -22.10 -10.32
N GLN A 90 -10.24 -22.94 -10.22
CA GLN A 90 -10.35 -24.28 -9.59
C GLN A 90 -9.90 -24.30 -8.14
N LEU A 91 -8.96 -23.41 -7.79
CA LEU A 91 -8.39 -23.28 -6.45
C LEU A 91 -8.25 -21.80 -6.10
N VAL A 92 -8.54 -21.46 -4.85
CA VAL A 92 -8.28 -20.16 -4.23
C VAL A 92 -7.29 -20.36 -3.09
N VAL A 93 -6.18 -19.62 -3.09
CA VAL A 93 -5.18 -19.64 -2.02
C VAL A 93 -4.99 -18.23 -1.48
N LEU A 94 -5.24 -18.07 -0.18
CA LEU A 94 -5.18 -16.78 0.51
C LEU A 94 -4.05 -16.75 1.53
N PHE A 95 -3.05 -15.89 1.33
CA PHE A 95 -1.95 -15.66 2.29
C PHE A 95 -2.22 -14.43 3.14
N GLY A 96 -2.49 -14.62 4.43
CA GLY A 96 -2.76 -13.51 5.36
C GLY A 96 -3.85 -12.54 4.87
N ASN A 97 -4.76 -13.01 4.02
CA ASN A 97 -5.80 -12.19 3.40
C ASN A 97 -7.14 -12.45 4.10
N ASN A 98 -7.60 -11.44 4.83
CA ASN A 98 -8.76 -11.55 5.71
C ASN A 98 -9.84 -10.50 5.37
N PRO A 99 -10.50 -10.61 4.21
CA PRO A 99 -11.60 -9.71 3.87
C PRO A 99 -12.78 -9.82 4.85
N GLY A 100 -12.95 -10.96 5.52
CA GLY A 100 -13.97 -11.20 6.55
C GLY A 100 -13.90 -10.26 7.75
N GLU A 101 -12.70 -9.79 8.14
CA GLU A 101 -12.51 -8.78 9.20
C GLU A 101 -12.20 -7.38 8.62
N THR A 102 -11.49 -7.32 7.49
CA THR A 102 -10.93 -6.06 7.00
C THR A 102 -11.78 -5.36 5.93
N ARG A 103 -12.77 -6.06 5.35
CA ARG A 103 -13.60 -5.60 4.21
C ARG A 103 -15.06 -6.04 4.35
N MET A 104 -15.62 -5.86 5.54
CA MET A 104 -16.93 -6.37 5.98
C MET A 104 -18.16 -5.70 5.35
N SER A 105 -18.00 -4.61 4.58
CA SER A 105 -19.14 -3.83 4.10
C SER A 105 -20.07 -4.66 3.20
N GLY A 106 -21.36 -4.31 3.14
CA GLY A 106 -22.37 -5.05 2.36
C GLY A 106 -22.17 -5.05 0.84
N GLY A 107 -21.20 -4.28 0.32
CA GLY A 107 -20.70 -4.37 -1.06
C GLY A 107 -19.33 -5.04 -1.18
N GLY A 108 -18.84 -5.68 -0.12
CA GLY A 108 -17.42 -5.96 0.12
C GLY A 108 -16.83 -7.18 -0.59
N VAL A 109 -15.51 -7.31 -0.47
CA VAL A 109 -14.68 -8.39 -1.05
C VAL A 109 -15.14 -9.78 -0.59
N THR A 110 -15.52 -9.94 0.68
CA THR A 110 -16.01 -11.23 1.22
C THR A 110 -17.25 -11.72 0.49
N TYR A 111 -18.18 -10.82 0.17
CA TYR A 111 -19.41 -11.19 -0.54
C TYR A 111 -19.12 -11.68 -1.97
N TYR A 112 -18.16 -11.06 -2.66
CA TYR A 112 -17.75 -11.49 -3.99
C TYR A 112 -16.97 -12.80 -3.95
N LEU A 113 -16.05 -12.98 -3.01
CA LEU A 113 -15.31 -14.22 -2.79
C LEU A 113 -16.28 -15.41 -2.65
N GLU A 114 -17.28 -15.30 -1.78
CA GLU A 114 -18.23 -16.37 -1.52
C GLU A 114 -19.14 -16.67 -2.73
N GLN A 115 -19.71 -15.64 -3.37
CA GLN A 115 -20.54 -15.86 -4.55
C GLN A 115 -19.76 -16.47 -5.72
N ALA A 116 -18.55 -15.98 -5.97
CA ALA A 116 -17.72 -16.47 -7.06
C ALA A 116 -17.32 -17.92 -6.81
N ARG A 117 -16.97 -18.28 -5.57
CA ARG A 117 -16.72 -19.67 -5.17
C ARG A 117 -17.95 -20.57 -5.27
N GLN A 118 -19.14 -20.09 -4.93
CA GLN A 118 -20.38 -20.87 -5.10
C GLN A 118 -20.64 -21.24 -6.56
N LYS A 119 -20.22 -20.40 -7.50
CA LYS A 119 -20.32 -20.68 -8.94
C LYS A 119 -19.23 -21.64 -9.43
N SER A 120 -17.97 -21.41 -9.04
CA SER A 120 -16.86 -22.23 -9.50
C SER A 120 -16.73 -23.57 -8.78
N ASN A 121 -17.27 -23.69 -7.57
CA ASN A 121 -16.92 -24.73 -6.60
C ASN A 121 -15.40 -24.78 -6.31
N ALA A 122 -14.71 -23.64 -6.47
CA ALA A 122 -13.28 -23.58 -6.24
C ALA A 122 -12.97 -23.88 -4.77
N ARG A 123 -12.05 -24.82 -4.56
CA ARG A 123 -11.53 -25.12 -3.23
C ARG A 123 -10.79 -23.90 -2.68
N MET A 124 -10.95 -23.57 -1.40
CA MET A 124 -10.26 -22.46 -0.74
C MET A 124 -9.33 -22.94 0.36
N ILE A 125 -8.06 -22.59 0.23
CA ILE A 125 -7.02 -22.81 1.24
C ILE A 125 -6.60 -21.45 1.81
N ILE A 126 -6.67 -21.32 3.14
CA ILE A 126 -6.22 -20.13 3.86
C ILE A 126 -4.91 -20.44 4.57
N ILE A 127 -3.87 -19.66 4.31
CA ILE A 127 -2.57 -19.73 4.98
C ILE A 127 -2.44 -18.50 5.85
N ASP A 128 -2.62 -18.67 7.16
CA ASP A 128 -2.66 -17.57 8.12
C ASP A 128 -2.31 -18.11 9.52
N PRO A 129 -1.51 -17.41 10.35
CA PRO A 129 -1.27 -17.81 11.74
C PRO A 129 -2.54 -17.85 12.60
N ARG A 130 -3.58 -17.10 12.23
CA ARG A 130 -4.89 -17.06 12.91
C ARG A 130 -5.96 -17.74 12.06
N TYR A 131 -6.88 -18.42 12.73
CA TYR A 131 -8.14 -18.82 12.12
C TYR A 131 -9.09 -17.62 12.14
N THR A 132 -9.33 -17.03 10.97
CA THR A 132 -9.94 -15.69 10.80
C THR A 132 -11.43 -15.74 10.47
N ASP A 133 -12.13 -14.59 10.54
CA ASP A 133 -13.54 -14.54 10.13
C ASP A 133 -13.76 -14.80 8.64
N THR A 134 -12.74 -14.66 7.77
CA THR A 134 -12.79 -15.18 6.39
C THR A 134 -12.94 -16.71 6.40
N GLY A 135 -12.08 -17.38 7.17
CA GLY A 135 -12.06 -18.83 7.34
C GLY A 135 -13.00 -19.34 8.42
N ALA A 136 -14.11 -18.68 8.75
CA ALA A 136 -15.03 -19.17 9.78
C ALA A 136 -15.92 -20.32 9.27
N GLY A 137 -15.32 -21.42 8.78
CA GLY A 137 -15.98 -22.59 8.21
C GLY A 137 -16.39 -22.43 6.74
N ARG A 138 -15.83 -21.44 6.03
CA ARG A 138 -16.09 -21.20 4.59
C ARG A 138 -14.98 -21.75 3.70
N GLU A 139 -13.79 -21.88 4.26
CA GLU A 139 -12.61 -22.52 3.70
C GLU A 139 -12.75 -24.04 3.67
N ASP A 140 -12.05 -24.66 2.74
CA ASP A 140 -11.89 -26.11 2.70
C ASP A 140 -10.71 -26.56 3.54
N GLU A 141 -9.74 -25.66 3.78
CA GLU A 141 -8.59 -25.92 4.65
C GLU A 141 -7.98 -24.62 5.18
N TRP A 142 -7.60 -24.62 6.46
CA TRP A 142 -6.74 -23.62 7.07
C TRP A 142 -5.39 -24.24 7.43
N ILE A 143 -4.30 -23.56 7.04
CA ILE A 143 -2.93 -23.97 7.29
C ILE A 143 -2.27 -22.93 8.21
N PRO A 144 -2.07 -23.24 9.50
CA PRO A 144 -1.42 -22.34 10.46
C PRO A 144 0.08 -22.23 10.18
N ILE A 145 0.50 -21.11 9.62
CA ILE A 145 1.91 -20.79 9.38
C ILE A 145 2.49 -20.02 10.57
N ARG A 146 3.78 -20.22 10.90
CA ARG A 146 4.48 -19.32 11.82
C ARG A 146 4.63 -17.92 11.19
N PRO A 147 4.32 -16.82 11.91
CA PRO A 147 4.45 -15.47 11.37
C PRO A 147 5.84 -15.18 10.78
N GLY A 148 5.87 -14.52 9.62
CA GLY A 148 7.11 -14.14 8.93
C GLY A 148 7.86 -15.29 8.25
N THR A 149 7.22 -16.44 8.03
CA THR A 149 7.84 -17.61 7.38
C THR A 149 7.26 -17.94 6.00
N ASP A 150 6.44 -17.06 5.42
CA ASP A 150 5.76 -17.24 4.14
C ASP A 150 6.74 -17.52 2.99
N ALA A 151 7.84 -16.75 2.90
CA ALA A 151 8.87 -16.98 1.87
C ALA A 151 9.57 -18.35 2.01
N ALA A 152 9.70 -18.88 3.22
CA ALA A 152 10.22 -20.24 3.43
C ALA A 152 9.21 -21.30 2.97
N LEU A 153 7.92 -21.11 3.27
CA LEU A 153 6.89 -22.01 2.75
C LEU A 153 6.92 -22.02 1.22
N VAL A 154 6.87 -20.84 0.59
CA VAL A 154 6.88 -20.73 -0.88
C VAL A 154 8.13 -21.35 -1.49
N SER A 155 9.31 -21.14 -0.90
CA SER A 155 10.54 -21.78 -1.38
C SER A 155 10.47 -23.31 -1.31
N GLY A 156 9.86 -23.86 -0.26
CA GLY A 156 9.56 -25.30 -0.12
C GLY A 156 8.58 -25.83 -1.17
N LEU A 157 7.53 -25.06 -1.47
CA LEU A 157 6.56 -25.40 -2.50
C LEU A 157 7.21 -25.36 -3.89
N ALA A 158 7.98 -24.31 -4.18
CA ALA A 158 8.73 -24.15 -5.43
C ALA A 158 9.70 -25.31 -5.65
N TRP A 159 10.37 -25.80 -4.60
CA TRP A 159 11.27 -26.95 -4.72
C TRP A 159 10.53 -28.19 -5.24
N VAL A 160 9.34 -28.48 -4.73
CA VAL A 160 8.51 -29.61 -5.20
C VAL A 160 8.06 -29.37 -6.63
N MET A 161 7.57 -28.17 -6.95
CA MET A 161 7.12 -27.83 -8.31
C MET A 161 8.26 -27.96 -9.34
N ILE A 162 9.48 -27.54 -8.98
CA ILE A 162 10.65 -27.61 -9.86
C ILE A 162 11.12 -29.05 -10.03
N THR A 163 11.25 -29.80 -8.93
CA THR A 163 11.79 -31.17 -8.97
C THR A 163 10.83 -32.17 -9.60
N GLU A 164 9.53 -31.91 -9.53
CA GLU A 164 8.49 -32.72 -10.19
C GLU A 164 8.10 -32.20 -11.59
N ASN A 165 8.78 -31.16 -12.11
CA ASN A 165 8.49 -30.53 -13.41
C ASN A 165 7.04 -30.04 -13.56
N LEU A 166 6.49 -29.43 -12.52
CA LEU A 166 5.12 -28.91 -12.46
C LEU A 166 5.01 -27.41 -12.74
N VAL A 167 6.14 -26.72 -12.99
CA VAL A 167 6.14 -25.29 -13.35
C VAL A 167 5.66 -25.06 -14.80
N ASP A 168 5.06 -23.91 -15.09
CA ASP A 168 4.74 -23.47 -16.44
C ASP A 168 6.00 -22.88 -17.12
N GLN A 169 6.87 -23.77 -17.62
CA GLN A 169 8.10 -23.36 -18.28
C GLN A 169 7.87 -22.44 -19.50
N PRO A 170 6.89 -22.68 -20.40
CA PRO A 170 6.58 -21.73 -21.48
C PRO A 170 6.20 -20.33 -20.98
N PHE A 171 5.47 -20.21 -19.86
CA PHE A 171 5.20 -18.92 -19.23
C PHE A 171 6.50 -18.25 -18.79
N LEU A 172 7.34 -18.98 -18.06
CA LEU A 172 8.59 -18.46 -17.48
C LEU A 172 9.54 -17.97 -18.57
N ASP A 173 9.72 -18.75 -19.64
CA ASP A 173 10.62 -18.41 -20.76
C ASP A 173 10.17 -17.16 -21.51
N LYS A 174 8.86 -17.01 -21.73
CA LYS A 174 8.31 -15.92 -22.55
C LYS A 174 8.14 -14.63 -21.75
N TYR A 175 7.62 -14.70 -20.54
CA TYR A 175 7.11 -13.53 -19.81
C TYR A 175 7.98 -13.09 -18.62
N CYS A 176 9.01 -13.87 -18.24
CA CYS A 176 9.81 -13.58 -17.04
C CYS A 176 11.29 -13.37 -17.34
N VAL A 177 11.98 -12.79 -16.36
CA VAL A 177 13.44 -12.63 -16.28
C VAL A 177 13.92 -13.16 -14.93
N GLY A 178 14.98 -14.00 -14.94
CA GLY A 178 15.66 -14.45 -13.73
C GLY A 178 15.16 -15.75 -13.09
N TYR A 179 14.36 -16.55 -13.79
CA TYR A 179 13.94 -17.87 -13.28
C TYR A 179 15.08 -18.90 -13.34
N ASP A 180 15.72 -19.01 -14.51
CA ASP A 180 16.81 -19.92 -14.82
C ASP A 180 17.92 -19.21 -15.62
N GLU A 181 19.00 -19.92 -15.92
CA GLU A 181 20.15 -19.35 -16.65
C GLU A 181 19.77 -18.79 -18.03
N LYS A 182 18.72 -19.30 -18.68
CA LYS A 182 18.26 -18.83 -19.99
C LYS A 182 17.57 -17.47 -19.90
N THR A 183 16.86 -17.24 -18.81
CA THR A 183 16.07 -16.03 -18.56
C THR A 183 16.81 -15.03 -17.69
N LEU A 184 18.00 -15.37 -17.18
CA LEU A 184 18.81 -14.51 -16.33
C LEU A 184 19.37 -13.31 -17.14
N PRO A 185 19.29 -12.08 -16.63
CA PRO A 185 19.75 -10.92 -17.38
C PRO A 185 21.27 -10.84 -17.44
N ALA A 186 21.80 -10.21 -18.49
CA ALA A 186 23.24 -10.03 -18.66
C ALA A 186 23.85 -9.28 -17.46
N GLY A 187 24.98 -9.80 -16.96
CA GLY A 187 25.70 -9.22 -15.82
C GLY A 187 25.27 -9.75 -14.45
N ALA A 188 24.19 -10.53 -14.36
CA ALA A 188 23.89 -11.29 -13.15
C ALA A 188 24.90 -12.46 -13.00
N PRO A 189 25.23 -12.87 -11.76
CA PRO A 189 26.18 -13.96 -11.52
C PRO A 189 25.62 -15.30 -12.00
N ALA A 190 26.50 -16.19 -12.46
CA ALA A 190 26.13 -17.57 -12.78
C ALA A 190 25.45 -18.24 -11.56
N ASN A 191 24.37 -19.00 -11.79
CA ASN A 191 23.50 -19.53 -10.74
C ASN A 191 22.83 -18.44 -9.86
N GLY A 192 22.80 -17.18 -10.31
CA GLY A 192 22.11 -16.07 -9.63
C GLY A 192 20.59 -16.06 -9.84
N HIS A 193 20.04 -17.06 -10.52
CA HIS A 193 18.61 -17.17 -10.83
C HIS A 193 17.83 -17.93 -9.74
N TYR A 194 16.52 -17.74 -9.72
CA TYR A 194 15.63 -18.29 -8.68
C TYR A 194 15.72 -19.82 -8.55
N LYS A 195 15.72 -20.55 -9.68
CA LYS A 195 15.81 -22.01 -9.69
C LYS A 195 17.07 -22.54 -9.00
N ALA A 196 18.22 -21.89 -9.16
CA ALA A 196 19.46 -22.30 -8.50
C ALA A 196 19.39 -22.04 -6.99
N TYR A 197 18.84 -20.89 -6.57
CA TYR A 197 18.56 -20.61 -5.16
C TYR A 197 17.66 -21.69 -4.52
N ILE A 198 16.59 -22.11 -5.19
CA ILE A 198 15.68 -23.14 -4.68
C ILE A 198 16.38 -24.50 -4.58
N LEU A 199 17.16 -24.88 -5.59
CA LEU A 199 17.83 -26.19 -5.65
C LEU A 199 19.12 -26.27 -4.79
N GLY A 200 19.52 -25.18 -4.13
CA GLY A 200 20.74 -25.13 -3.31
C GLY A 200 22.03 -25.02 -4.13
N GLN A 201 21.91 -24.50 -5.36
CA GLN A 201 23.02 -24.26 -6.29
C GLN A 201 23.44 -22.78 -6.33
N GLY A 202 22.69 -21.92 -5.63
CA GLY A 202 23.00 -20.51 -5.43
C GLY A 202 24.02 -20.29 -4.31
N THR A 203 24.19 -19.03 -3.91
CA THR A 203 25.22 -18.58 -2.95
C THR A 203 25.09 -19.15 -1.54
N ASP A 204 23.89 -19.51 -1.11
CA ASP A 204 23.67 -20.08 0.23
C ASP A 204 23.94 -21.59 0.32
N GLY A 205 24.05 -22.29 -0.81
CA GLY A 205 24.33 -23.74 -0.86
C GLY A 205 23.25 -24.63 -0.22
N ILE A 206 22.05 -24.12 0.07
CA ILE A 206 21.01 -24.84 0.82
C ILE A 206 19.83 -25.15 -0.10
N ALA A 207 19.55 -26.43 -0.33
CA ALA A 207 18.33 -26.82 -1.03
C ALA A 207 17.09 -26.52 -0.18
N LYS A 208 16.10 -25.82 -0.76
CA LYS A 208 14.87 -25.39 -0.09
C LYS A 208 13.83 -26.51 -0.05
N THR A 209 14.23 -27.67 0.46
CA THR A 209 13.41 -28.88 0.52
C THR A 209 12.15 -28.72 1.39
N PRO A 210 11.13 -29.58 1.23
CA PRO A 210 9.98 -29.61 2.14
C PRO A 210 10.36 -29.79 3.62
N GLU A 211 11.42 -30.55 3.92
CA GLU A 211 11.95 -30.74 5.29
C GLU A 211 12.55 -29.45 5.85
N TRP A 212 13.29 -28.72 5.01
CA TRP A 212 13.81 -27.40 5.36
C TRP A 212 12.68 -26.42 5.66
N ALA A 213 11.68 -26.33 4.77
CA ALA A 213 10.54 -25.44 4.94
C ALA A 213 9.69 -25.83 6.15
N SER A 214 9.50 -27.13 6.40
CA SER A 214 8.74 -27.66 7.53
C SER A 214 9.35 -27.23 8.87
N THR A 215 10.68 -27.31 8.99
CA THR A 215 11.41 -26.90 10.20
C THR A 215 11.18 -25.43 10.53
N ILE A 216 11.17 -24.57 9.51
CA ILE A 216 11.02 -23.12 9.66
C ILE A 216 9.56 -22.74 9.92
N THR A 217 8.65 -23.20 9.07
CA THR A 217 7.24 -22.78 9.04
C THR A 217 6.39 -23.45 10.11
N GLY A 218 6.80 -24.63 10.59
CA GLY A 218 6.00 -25.49 11.46
C GLY A 218 4.96 -26.33 10.70
N ILE A 219 4.85 -26.21 9.38
CA ILE A 219 3.91 -26.97 8.56
C ILE A 219 4.50 -28.36 8.28
N PRO A 220 3.76 -29.46 8.44
CA PRO A 220 4.29 -30.80 8.16
C PRO A 220 4.80 -30.95 6.72
N ARG A 221 5.95 -31.60 6.55
CA ARG A 221 6.58 -31.90 5.25
C ARG A 221 5.59 -32.45 4.22
N GLU A 222 4.81 -33.47 4.60
CA GLU A 222 3.83 -34.09 3.70
C GLU A 222 2.76 -33.10 3.22
N ARG A 223 2.37 -32.17 4.10
CA ARG A 223 1.40 -31.13 3.76
C ARG A 223 1.98 -30.14 2.76
N ILE A 224 3.25 -29.74 2.93
CA ILE A 224 3.96 -28.87 1.98
C ILE A 224 4.00 -29.52 0.59
N VAL A 225 4.37 -30.81 0.50
CA VAL A 225 4.39 -31.56 -0.77
C VAL A 225 2.99 -31.59 -1.42
N LYS A 226 1.96 -31.93 -0.65
CA LYS A 226 0.58 -31.96 -1.15
C LYS A 226 0.12 -30.57 -1.63
N LEU A 227 0.46 -29.51 -0.91
CA LEU A 227 0.05 -28.14 -1.22
C LEU A 227 0.69 -27.67 -2.52
N ALA A 228 1.97 -27.98 -2.72
CA ALA A 228 2.69 -27.64 -3.94
C ALA A 228 2.03 -28.28 -5.18
N ARG A 229 1.67 -29.56 -5.08
CA ARG A 229 0.97 -30.29 -6.15
C ARG A 229 -0.43 -29.74 -6.39
N GLU A 230 -1.20 -29.47 -5.34
CA GLU A 230 -2.54 -28.87 -5.45
C GLU A 230 -2.49 -27.52 -6.19
N ILE A 231 -1.56 -26.65 -5.82
CA ILE A 231 -1.39 -25.34 -6.47
C ILE A 231 -0.95 -25.49 -7.93
N ALA A 232 0.05 -26.33 -8.22
CA ALA A 232 0.60 -26.44 -9.57
C ALA A 232 -0.31 -27.14 -10.57
N THR A 233 -1.21 -28.00 -10.09
CA THR A 233 -2.15 -28.75 -10.94
C THR A 233 -3.50 -28.05 -11.10
N ALA A 234 -3.86 -27.12 -10.21
CA ALA A 234 -5.07 -26.31 -10.35
C ALA A 234 -4.89 -25.26 -11.46
N LYS A 235 -5.63 -25.44 -12.56
CA LYS A 235 -5.54 -24.58 -13.75
C LYS A 235 -6.94 -24.06 -14.11
N PRO A 236 -7.33 -22.83 -13.74
CA PRO A 236 -6.54 -21.79 -13.05
C PRO A 236 -6.54 -21.88 -11.51
N ALA A 237 -5.56 -21.24 -10.87
CA ALA A 237 -5.54 -21.00 -9.41
C ALA A 237 -5.45 -19.50 -9.07
N TYR A 238 -6.43 -19.02 -8.30
CA TYR A 238 -6.46 -17.66 -7.79
C TYR A 238 -5.63 -17.56 -6.50
N ILE A 239 -4.44 -16.99 -6.61
CA ILE A 239 -3.51 -16.83 -5.48
C ILE A 239 -3.50 -15.36 -5.09
N SER A 240 -3.84 -15.04 -3.84
CA SER A 240 -3.90 -13.64 -3.36
C SER A 240 -3.25 -13.51 -1.98
N GLN A 241 -2.65 -12.36 -1.73
CA GLN A 241 -2.06 -12.01 -0.44
C GLN A 241 -2.68 -10.74 0.14
N GLY A 242 -2.90 -10.74 1.45
CA GLY A 242 -3.28 -9.55 2.20
C GLY A 242 -2.08 -8.65 2.47
N TRP A 243 -2.31 -7.58 3.23
CA TRP A 243 -1.23 -6.67 3.68
C TRP A 243 -0.65 -7.04 5.06
N GLY A 244 -1.04 -8.18 5.62
CA GLY A 244 -0.43 -8.72 6.84
C GLY A 244 1.01 -9.17 6.62
N PRO A 245 1.27 -10.10 5.67
CA PRO A 245 2.61 -10.69 5.47
C PRO A 245 3.73 -9.69 5.20
N GLN A 246 3.40 -8.54 4.60
CA GLN A 246 4.37 -7.51 4.25
C GLN A 246 4.78 -6.62 5.44
N ARG A 247 4.05 -6.58 6.55
CA ARG A 247 4.35 -5.66 7.68
C ARG A 247 5.38 -6.24 8.64
N HIS A 248 6.53 -6.61 8.09
CA HIS A 248 7.70 -7.15 8.78
C HIS A 248 8.97 -6.61 8.11
N ALA A 249 10.13 -6.72 8.78
CA ALA A 249 11.41 -6.15 8.32
C ALA A 249 11.93 -6.64 6.95
N ASN A 250 11.33 -7.71 6.40
CA ASN A 250 11.65 -8.26 5.08
C ASN A 250 10.39 -8.40 4.20
N GLY A 251 9.42 -7.50 4.41
CA GLY A 251 8.10 -7.55 3.80
C GLY A 251 8.11 -7.55 2.27
N GLU A 252 9.03 -6.82 1.65
CA GLU A 252 9.18 -6.76 0.19
C GLU A 252 9.50 -8.14 -0.36
N ILE A 253 10.47 -8.82 0.26
CA ILE A 253 10.92 -10.14 -0.15
C ILE A 253 9.80 -11.16 0.06
N ALA A 254 9.12 -11.12 1.20
CA ALA A 254 8.00 -12.02 1.50
C ALA A 254 6.87 -11.89 0.47
N THR A 255 6.52 -10.67 0.08
CA THR A 255 5.44 -10.43 -0.89
C THR A 255 5.80 -10.91 -2.28
N ARG A 256 7.04 -10.65 -2.74
CA ARG A 256 7.56 -11.18 -4.01
C ARG A 256 7.59 -12.71 -3.99
N ALA A 257 7.97 -13.31 -2.86
CA ALA A 257 7.97 -14.76 -2.71
C ALA A 257 6.55 -15.33 -2.87
N ILE A 258 5.52 -14.77 -2.22
CA ILE A 258 4.14 -15.24 -2.40
C ILE A 258 3.69 -15.13 -3.86
N SER A 259 4.03 -14.03 -4.55
CA SER A 259 3.74 -13.86 -5.98
C SER A 259 4.42 -14.91 -6.88
N MET A 260 5.54 -15.51 -6.45
CA MET A 260 6.18 -16.58 -7.21
C MET A 260 5.26 -17.76 -7.46
N LEU A 261 4.30 -18.06 -6.57
CA LEU A 261 3.38 -19.17 -6.80
C LEU A 261 2.55 -18.95 -8.07
N ALA A 262 2.03 -17.73 -8.27
CA ALA A 262 1.29 -17.39 -9.49
C ALA A 262 2.17 -17.34 -10.73
N ILE A 263 3.41 -16.89 -10.59
CA ILE A 263 4.40 -16.80 -11.67
C ILE A 263 4.84 -18.19 -12.12
N LEU A 264 5.20 -19.08 -11.18
CA LEU A 264 5.68 -20.44 -11.45
C LEU A 264 4.61 -21.31 -12.12
N THR A 265 3.33 -21.05 -11.87
CA THR A 265 2.21 -21.83 -12.41
C THR A 265 1.47 -21.13 -13.56
N GLY A 266 1.94 -19.96 -13.99
CA GLY A 266 1.41 -19.25 -15.14
C GLY A 266 0.00 -18.65 -14.98
N ASN A 267 -0.40 -18.31 -13.74
CA ASN A 267 -1.72 -17.74 -13.41
C ASN A 267 -1.84 -16.23 -13.65
N VAL A 268 -0.76 -15.54 -14.02
CA VAL A 268 -0.79 -14.10 -14.28
C VAL A 268 -1.41 -13.84 -15.66
N GLY A 269 -2.37 -12.90 -15.75
CA GLY A 269 -2.94 -12.47 -17.02
C GLY A 269 -4.05 -13.34 -17.60
N ILE A 270 -4.60 -14.28 -16.83
CA ILE A 270 -5.68 -15.17 -17.27
C ILE A 270 -6.90 -15.07 -16.35
N ASN A 271 -8.10 -15.39 -16.88
CA ASN A 271 -9.30 -15.56 -16.05
C ASN A 271 -9.11 -16.70 -15.04
N GLY A 272 -9.65 -16.53 -13.84
CA GLY A 272 -9.52 -17.47 -12.71
C GLY A 272 -8.13 -17.53 -12.09
N GLY A 273 -7.17 -16.78 -12.64
CA GLY A 273 -5.85 -16.60 -12.06
C GLY A 273 -5.80 -15.39 -11.14
N ASN A 274 -4.59 -15.01 -10.75
CA ASN A 274 -4.27 -13.71 -10.15
C ASN A 274 -2.75 -13.53 -10.23
N SER A 275 -2.24 -12.32 -9.98
CA SER A 275 -0.80 -12.03 -9.97
C SER A 275 -0.08 -12.51 -8.70
N GLY A 276 -0.81 -13.04 -7.72
CA GLY A 276 -0.28 -13.25 -6.37
C GLY A 276 -0.21 -11.96 -5.54
N ALA A 277 -0.55 -10.80 -6.09
CA ALA A 277 -0.78 -9.57 -5.34
C ALA A 277 -2.14 -9.60 -4.62
N ARG A 278 -2.54 -8.46 -4.05
CA ARG A 278 -3.88 -8.28 -3.47
C ARG A 278 -4.94 -8.26 -4.58
N GLU A 279 -6.17 -8.64 -4.25
CA GLU A 279 -7.32 -8.58 -5.16
C GLU A 279 -7.57 -7.18 -5.74
N GLY A 280 -7.98 -7.12 -7.01
CA GLY A 280 -8.40 -5.89 -7.67
C GLY A 280 -9.76 -5.39 -7.19
N SER A 281 -10.07 -4.12 -7.44
CA SER A 281 -11.40 -3.55 -7.22
C SER A 281 -11.73 -2.55 -8.31
N TYR A 282 -13.01 -2.45 -8.65
CA TYR A 282 -13.52 -1.45 -9.57
C TYR A 282 -13.64 -0.10 -8.85
N SER A 283 -13.22 0.97 -9.52
CA SER A 283 -13.32 2.35 -9.00
C SER A 283 -14.00 3.25 -10.02
N LEU A 284 -14.85 4.16 -9.53
CA LEU A 284 -15.42 5.22 -10.35
C LEU A 284 -14.40 6.35 -10.58
N PRO A 285 -14.34 6.95 -11.78
CA PRO A 285 -13.51 8.12 -12.06
C PRO A 285 -14.16 9.40 -11.50
N PHE A 286 -14.37 9.42 -10.19
CA PHE A 286 -14.98 10.55 -9.49
C PHE A 286 -13.89 11.54 -9.05
N GLU A 287 -14.08 12.81 -9.38
CA GLU A 287 -13.10 13.86 -9.17
C GLU A 287 -12.96 14.23 -7.71
N ARG A 288 -11.71 14.46 -7.30
CA ARG A 288 -11.36 14.82 -5.92
C ARG A 288 -10.74 16.21 -5.85
N MET A 289 -10.67 16.75 -4.64
CA MET A 289 -10.05 18.05 -4.42
C MET A 289 -8.62 18.10 -5.01
N PRO A 290 -8.34 19.02 -5.95
CA PRO A 290 -7.01 19.17 -6.51
C PRO A 290 -6.04 19.75 -5.47
N THR A 291 -4.81 19.25 -5.49
CA THR A 291 -3.68 19.86 -4.81
C THR A 291 -2.76 20.54 -5.82
N LEU A 292 -2.03 21.54 -5.36
CA LEU A 292 -1.00 22.20 -6.15
C LEU A 292 0.26 21.34 -6.17
N GLU A 293 1.21 21.67 -7.04
CA GLU A 293 2.53 21.04 -7.08
C GLU A 293 3.31 21.36 -5.79
N ASN A 294 3.99 20.36 -5.23
CA ASN A 294 4.94 20.57 -4.13
C ASN A 294 6.31 20.82 -4.75
N PRO A 295 6.88 22.05 -4.66
CA PRO A 295 8.19 22.33 -5.24
C PRO A 295 9.35 21.70 -4.44
N VAL A 296 9.10 21.16 -3.24
CA VAL A 296 10.09 20.37 -2.50
C VAL A 296 10.07 18.95 -3.02
N GLU A 297 11.13 18.57 -3.74
CA GLU A 297 11.31 17.22 -4.30
C GLU A 297 11.83 16.21 -3.25
N THR A 298 12.40 16.72 -2.15
CA THR A 298 12.97 15.88 -1.10
C THR A 298 11.89 15.07 -0.39
N SER A 299 12.14 13.77 -0.22
CA SER A 299 11.25 12.90 0.56
C SER A 299 12.00 11.83 1.34
N ILE A 300 11.37 11.37 2.41
CA ILE A 300 11.87 10.31 3.30
C ILE A 300 10.88 9.14 3.37
N SER A 301 11.31 7.98 3.88
CA SER A 301 10.38 6.92 4.27
C SER A 301 9.38 7.45 5.29
N MET A 302 8.10 7.10 5.15
CA MET A 302 7.04 7.42 6.13
C MET A 302 7.35 6.92 7.54
N PHE A 303 8.28 5.96 7.66
CA PHE A 303 8.69 5.36 8.91
C PHE A 303 9.91 6.07 9.55
N MET A 304 10.62 6.92 8.81
CA MET A 304 11.86 7.57 9.27
C MET A 304 11.65 9.01 9.77
N TRP A 305 10.41 9.43 10.01
CA TRP A 305 10.09 10.80 10.42
C TRP A 305 10.63 11.15 11.81
N THR A 306 10.70 10.18 12.74
CA THR A 306 11.30 10.40 14.08
C THR A 306 12.81 10.60 13.98
N ASP A 307 13.47 9.84 13.12
CA ASP A 307 14.88 10.01 12.77
C ASP A 307 15.15 11.35 12.07
N ALA A 308 14.24 11.81 11.21
CA ALA A 308 14.35 13.11 10.57
C ALA A 308 14.21 14.28 11.56
N ILE A 309 13.50 14.10 12.68
CA ILE A 309 13.50 15.08 13.79
C ILE A 309 14.84 15.05 14.53
N GLU A 310 15.31 13.85 14.89
CA GLU A 310 16.45 13.69 15.80
C GLU A 310 17.81 13.94 15.14
N ARG A 311 17.99 13.44 13.91
CA ARG A 311 19.27 13.39 13.19
C ARG A 311 19.13 13.69 11.70
N GLY A 312 18.13 14.49 11.31
CA GLY A 312 17.82 14.79 9.91
C GLY A 312 19.05 15.08 9.03
N PRO A 313 19.95 16.02 9.41
CA PRO A 313 21.15 16.35 8.64
C PRO A 313 22.15 15.20 8.39
N GLU A 314 22.03 14.10 9.14
CA GLU A 314 22.83 12.89 8.98
C GLU A 314 22.18 11.87 8.04
N MET A 315 20.87 11.99 7.75
CA MET A 315 20.16 11.03 6.90
C MET A 315 20.59 11.16 5.44
N THR A 316 20.96 10.04 4.81
CA THR A 316 21.46 10.02 3.41
C THR A 316 20.60 9.15 2.49
N ALA A 317 20.77 9.34 1.18
CA ALA A 317 20.09 8.53 0.16
C ALA A 317 20.43 7.04 0.25
N LEU A 318 21.70 6.70 0.56
CA LEU A 318 22.20 5.32 0.54
C LEU A 318 22.05 4.58 1.87
N ARG A 319 21.81 5.29 2.97
CA ARG A 319 21.65 4.70 4.31
C ARG A 319 20.22 4.78 4.83
N ASP A 320 19.53 5.87 4.54
CA ASP A 320 18.22 6.19 5.13
C ASP A 320 17.12 6.33 4.06
N GLY A 321 17.45 6.15 2.78
CA GLY A 321 16.49 6.19 1.67
C GLY A 321 15.99 7.58 1.31
N VAL A 322 16.71 8.65 1.66
CA VAL A 322 16.38 10.01 1.23
C VAL A 322 16.28 10.08 -0.31
N ARG A 323 15.22 10.67 -0.83
CA ARG A 323 15.00 10.88 -2.27
C ARG A 323 14.99 12.37 -2.59
N GLY A 324 15.30 12.72 -3.84
CA GLY A 324 15.37 14.10 -4.34
C GLY A 324 16.72 14.79 -4.07
N LYS A 325 17.49 14.31 -3.09
CA LYS A 325 18.84 14.78 -2.74
C LYS A 325 19.69 13.65 -2.15
N ASP A 326 20.99 13.88 -2.02
CA ASP A 326 21.93 12.92 -1.41
C ASP A 326 21.76 12.79 0.12
N LYS A 327 21.20 13.82 0.76
CA LYS A 327 20.92 13.88 2.20
C LYS A 327 19.81 14.87 2.52
N LEU A 328 19.21 14.73 3.69
CA LEU A 328 18.31 15.73 4.23
C LEU A 328 19.14 16.89 4.82
N ASP A 329 18.73 18.14 4.55
CA ASP A 329 19.54 19.31 4.94
C ASP A 329 19.21 19.82 6.35
N VAL A 330 17.94 19.73 6.73
CA VAL A 330 17.40 20.25 7.98
C VAL A 330 16.52 19.21 8.67
N PRO A 331 16.46 19.19 10.01
CA PRO A 331 15.52 18.33 10.71
C PRO A 331 14.08 18.81 10.54
N ILE A 332 13.12 17.91 10.77
CA ILE A 332 11.72 18.29 10.92
C ILE A 332 11.58 19.14 12.19
N LYS A 333 11.00 20.33 12.03
CA LYS A 333 10.70 21.28 13.12
C LYS A 333 9.22 21.48 13.36
N MET A 334 8.37 21.19 12.37
CA MET A 334 6.92 21.27 12.53
C MET A 334 6.24 20.04 11.96
N ILE A 335 5.27 19.51 12.70
CA ILE A 335 4.42 18.41 12.27
C ILE A 335 2.97 18.88 12.15
N TRP A 336 2.40 18.65 10.98
CA TRP A 336 0.96 18.54 10.79
C TRP A 336 0.55 17.08 10.97
N ASN A 337 -0.42 16.82 11.84
CA ASN A 337 -1.03 15.51 12.01
C ASN A 337 -2.55 15.62 11.84
N TYR A 338 -3.03 15.33 10.63
CA TYR A 338 -4.44 15.40 10.28
C TYR A 338 -5.08 14.01 10.33
N ALA A 339 -6.06 13.83 11.21
CA ALA A 339 -6.79 12.57 11.44
C ALA A 339 -5.86 11.35 11.55
N GLY A 340 -4.72 11.53 12.24
CA GLY A 340 -3.67 10.53 12.36
C GLY A 340 -3.45 10.12 13.81
N ASN A 341 -3.41 8.81 14.07
CA ASN A 341 -2.93 8.28 15.35
C ASN A 341 -1.50 7.70 15.23
N CYS A 342 -0.74 8.11 14.20
CA CYS A 342 0.59 7.59 13.92
C CYS A 342 1.70 8.17 14.80
N LEU A 343 1.50 9.30 15.49
CA LEU A 343 2.54 9.82 16.38
C LEU A 343 2.91 8.81 17.49
N ILE A 344 1.95 8.04 18.01
CA ILE A 344 2.22 7.07 19.10
C ILE A 344 1.51 5.71 18.95
N ASN A 345 0.34 5.60 18.29
CA ASN A 345 -0.41 4.35 18.33
C ASN A 345 -0.04 3.34 17.22
N GLN A 346 0.42 3.80 16.05
CA GLN A 346 0.71 2.95 14.90
C GLN A 346 2.21 2.88 14.54
N HIS A 347 3.03 3.79 15.08
CA HIS A 347 4.47 3.79 14.86
C HIS A 347 5.17 2.84 15.85
N SER A 348 6.32 2.28 15.46
CA SER A 348 7.13 1.44 16.36
C SER A 348 7.93 2.29 17.35
N GLU A 349 8.52 1.65 18.36
CA GLU A 349 9.40 2.31 19.34
C GLU A 349 8.76 3.53 20.01
N ILE A 350 7.49 3.39 20.41
CA ILE A 350 6.64 4.50 20.89
C ILE A 350 7.23 5.24 22.10
N ASN A 351 8.08 4.59 22.90
CA ASN A 351 8.77 5.22 24.02
C ASN A 351 9.86 6.19 23.54
N ARG A 352 10.64 5.80 22.53
CA ARG A 352 11.59 6.71 21.87
C ARG A 352 10.84 7.87 21.20
N THR A 353 9.73 7.57 20.53
CA THR A 353 8.91 8.61 19.90
C THR A 353 8.37 9.59 20.94
N HIS A 354 7.90 9.10 22.09
CA HIS A 354 7.49 9.94 23.21
C HIS A 354 8.63 10.88 23.64
N GLU A 355 9.83 10.35 23.91
CA GLU A 355 10.99 11.17 24.30
C GLU A 355 11.34 12.25 23.27
N ILE A 356 11.28 11.94 21.97
CA ILE A 356 11.52 12.91 20.89
C ILE A 356 10.46 14.01 20.88
N LEU A 357 9.17 13.64 21.02
CA LEU A 357 8.05 14.59 20.96
C LEU A 357 7.85 15.40 22.25
N GLN A 358 8.56 15.10 23.34
CA GLN A 358 8.58 15.91 24.56
C GLN A 358 9.68 16.99 24.56
N ASP A 359 10.56 17.00 23.56
CA ASP A 359 11.63 17.98 23.44
C ASP A 359 11.31 19.03 22.37
N ASP A 360 10.73 20.15 22.81
CA ASP A 360 10.36 21.29 21.95
C ASP A 360 11.55 21.90 21.20
N LYS A 361 12.80 21.59 21.57
CA LYS A 361 13.99 22.02 20.80
C LYS A 361 14.20 21.16 19.56
N LYS A 362 13.73 19.90 19.59
CA LYS A 362 13.79 18.97 18.46
C LYS A 362 12.67 19.27 17.48
N CYS A 363 11.41 19.13 17.91
CA CYS A 363 10.22 19.45 17.14
C CYS A 363 9.49 20.64 17.79
N GLU A 364 9.59 21.82 17.17
CA GLU A 364 9.16 23.09 17.76
C GLU A 364 7.65 23.31 17.71
N MET A 365 6.92 22.58 16.86
CA MET A 365 5.47 22.71 16.77
C MET A 365 4.77 21.46 16.23
N ILE A 366 3.75 20.99 16.94
CA ILE A 366 2.88 19.89 16.55
C ILE A 366 1.45 20.42 16.50
N VAL A 367 0.87 20.43 15.29
CA VAL A 367 -0.53 20.79 15.09
C VAL A 367 -1.32 19.53 14.76
N VAL A 368 -2.30 19.21 15.60
CA VAL A 368 -3.19 18.07 15.38
C VAL A 368 -4.56 18.58 14.96
N ILE A 369 -5.12 17.98 13.92
CA ILE A 369 -6.50 18.19 13.50
C ILE A 369 -7.22 16.85 13.64
N ASP A 370 -8.20 16.77 14.54
CA ASP A 370 -8.87 15.52 14.87
C ASP A 370 -10.30 15.80 15.38
N CYS A 371 -11.20 14.84 15.20
CA CYS A 371 -12.54 14.88 15.78
C CYS A 371 -12.56 14.29 17.21
N HIS A 372 -11.47 13.66 17.66
CA HIS A 372 -11.34 13.08 18.98
C HIS A 372 -10.02 13.48 19.66
N MET A 373 -9.99 13.49 20.99
CA MET A 373 -8.76 13.60 21.78
C MET A 373 -8.01 12.25 21.77
N THR A 374 -7.44 11.89 20.63
CA THR A 374 -6.64 10.67 20.42
C THR A 374 -5.33 10.70 21.21
N SER A 375 -4.61 9.56 21.27
CA SER A 375 -3.27 9.52 21.87
C SER A 375 -2.31 10.48 21.16
N SER A 376 -2.35 10.56 19.82
CA SER A 376 -1.62 11.60 19.06
C SER A 376 -2.06 13.03 19.43
N ALA A 377 -3.36 13.29 19.58
CA ALA A 377 -3.86 14.63 19.89
C ALA A 377 -3.32 15.20 21.21
N LYS A 378 -2.96 14.34 22.16
CA LYS A 378 -2.36 14.74 23.44
C LYS A 378 -0.93 15.29 23.32
N TYR A 379 -0.26 15.09 22.18
CA TYR A 379 1.06 15.67 21.87
C TYR A 379 0.95 16.98 21.10
N ALA A 380 -0.26 17.48 20.83
CA ALA A 380 -0.41 18.71 20.10
C ALA A 380 -0.03 19.91 20.97
N ASP A 381 0.79 20.80 20.42
CA ASP A 381 0.90 22.18 20.93
C ASP A 381 -0.40 22.94 20.65
N ILE A 382 -1.01 22.67 19.49
CA ILE A 382 -2.30 23.22 19.11
C ILE A 382 -3.17 22.09 18.53
N LEU A 383 -4.29 21.82 19.20
CA LEU A 383 -5.34 20.92 18.73
C LEU A 383 -6.47 21.72 18.08
N LEU A 384 -6.82 21.36 16.85
CA LEU A 384 -7.95 21.94 16.12
C LEU A 384 -9.09 20.92 16.00
N PRO A 385 -10.30 21.23 16.53
CA PRO A 385 -11.42 20.29 16.52
C PRO A 385 -12.11 20.24 15.15
N ASP A 386 -11.93 19.14 14.42
CA ASP A 386 -12.55 18.93 13.10
C ASP A 386 -14.01 18.49 13.20
N CYS A 387 -14.76 18.72 12.13
CA CYS A 387 -16.10 18.17 11.96
C CYS A 387 -16.04 16.68 11.62
N THR A 388 -16.92 15.89 12.22
CA THR A 388 -17.19 14.51 11.80
C THR A 388 -17.87 14.48 10.43
N ALA A 389 -17.91 13.29 9.80
CA ALA A 389 -18.59 13.11 8.51
C ALA A 389 -20.09 13.47 8.54
N SER A 390 -20.75 13.41 9.71
CA SER A 390 -22.16 13.77 9.85
C SER A 390 -22.41 15.28 9.99
N GLU A 391 -21.36 16.07 10.22
CA GLU A 391 -21.43 17.51 10.48
C GLU A 391 -21.17 18.37 9.25
N GLN A 392 -20.81 17.76 8.13
CA GLN A 392 -20.44 18.46 6.91
C GLN A 392 -20.81 17.70 5.64
N MET A 393 -20.91 18.45 4.54
CA MET A 393 -21.21 17.89 3.22
C MET A 393 -19.93 17.38 2.53
N ASP A 394 -19.97 16.15 2.04
CA ASP A 394 -18.92 15.56 1.18
C ASP A 394 -19.49 14.45 0.27
N PHE A 395 -18.65 13.90 -0.61
CA PHE A 395 -18.92 12.67 -1.35
C PHE A 395 -18.09 11.54 -0.76
N ALA A 396 -18.73 10.43 -0.40
CA ALA A 396 -18.06 9.26 0.14
C ALA A 396 -17.88 8.18 -0.95
N LEU A 397 -16.62 7.90 -1.30
CA LEU A 397 -16.30 6.97 -2.42
C LEU A 397 -15.23 5.92 -2.11
N ASP A 398 -14.54 5.99 -0.97
CA ASP A 398 -13.51 5.00 -0.61
C ASP A 398 -14.15 3.65 -0.25
N ALA A 399 -14.23 2.79 -1.26
CA ALA A 399 -14.89 1.49 -1.20
C ALA A 399 -14.02 0.42 -1.87
N SER A 400 -13.39 -0.44 -1.07
CA SER A 400 -12.85 -1.72 -1.54
C SER A 400 -14.00 -2.72 -1.71
N CYS A 401 -14.78 -2.55 -2.77
CA CYS A 401 -16.05 -3.26 -3.01
C CYS A 401 -15.98 -4.29 -4.14
N GLY A 402 -14.78 -4.85 -4.41
CA GLY A 402 -14.61 -5.87 -5.43
C GLY A 402 -15.07 -5.37 -6.80
N ASN A 403 -16.06 -6.02 -7.41
CA ASN A 403 -16.50 -5.73 -8.78
C ASN A 403 -17.59 -4.64 -8.89
N MET A 404 -17.75 -3.82 -7.85
CA MET A 404 -18.69 -2.72 -7.79
C MET A 404 -18.04 -1.52 -7.11
N SER A 405 -18.42 -0.32 -7.55
CA SER A 405 -18.06 0.94 -6.93
C SER A 405 -19.32 1.75 -6.66
N TYR A 406 -19.24 2.68 -5.71
CA TYR A 406 -20.33 3.59 -5.40
C TYR A 406 -19.82 4.96 -4.98
N VAL A 407 -20.70 5.95 -5.07
CA VAL A 407 -20.52 7.27 -4.46
C VAL A 407 -21.76 7.56 -3.64
N ILE A 408 -21.56 7.90 -2.37
CA ILE A 408 -22.63 8.34 -1.46
C ILE A 408 -22.55 9.86 -1.35
N PHE A 409 -23.68 10.53 -1.53
CA PHE A 409 -23.82 11.94 -1.16
C PHE A 409 -23.95 12.00 0.37
N ALA A 410 -22.87 12.36 1.07
CA ALA A 410 -22.88 12.55 2.50
C ALA A 410 -23.32 13.98 2.79
N ASP A 411 -24.63 14.20 2.93
CA ASP A 411 -25.16 15.51 3.30
C ASP A 411 -24.98 15.79 4.80
N GLN A 412 -24.99 17.06 5.17
CA GLN A 412 -24.90 17.48 6.56
C GLN A 412 -26.14 17.00 7.34
N ALA A 413 -25.97 15.98 8.18
CA ALA A 413 -27.04 15.41 8.99
C ALA A 413 -27.27 16.22 10.27
N ILE A 414 -26.21 16.79 10.85
CA ILE A 414 -26.25 17.63 12.04
C ILE A 414 -25.38 18.87 11.85
N LYS A 415 -25.67 19.94 12.59
CA LYS A 415 -24.79 21.13 12.62
C LYS A 415 -23.48 20.81 13.32
N PRO A 416 -22.35 21.46 12.94
CA PRO A 416 -21.10 21.38 13.69
C PRO A 416 -21.34 21.64 15.16
N ARG A 417 -20.79 20.76 15.99
CA ARG A 417 -20.92 20.80 17.43
C ARG A 417 -19.87 21.74 18.03
N PHE A 418 -20.26 22.47 19.07
CA PHE A 418 -19.36 23.34 19.83
C PHE A 418 -18.65 24.37 18.93
N GLU A 419 -17.33 24.36 18.92
CA GLU A 419 -16.48 25.23 18.11
C GLU A 419 -15.82 24.47 16.95
N CYS A 420 -16.28 23.26 16.63
CA CYS A 420 -15.76 22.50 15.51
C CYS A 420 -15.95 23.28 14.20
N LYS A 421 -14.93 23.22 13.36
CA LYS A 421 -14.92 23.82 12.01
C LYS A 421 -14.55 22.74 11.00
N THR A 422 -14.93 22.93 9.75
CA THR A 422 -14.44 22.02 8.72
C THR A 422 -12.96 22.26 8.46
N ILE A 423 -12.24 21.22 8.04
CA ILE A 423 -10.87 21.36 7.55
C ILE A 423 -10.73 22.44 6.47
N TYR A 424 -11.75 22.64 5.61
CA TYR A 424 -11.73 23.69 4.59
C TYR A 424 -11.79 25.10 5.20
N GLU A 425 -12.65 25.32 6.19
CA GLU A 425 -12.74 26.59 6.91
C GLU A 425 -11.43 26.89 7.65
N MET A 426 -10.88 25.89 8.36
CA MET A 426 -9.61 26.05 9.08
C MET A 426 -8.46 26.40 8.14
N THR A 427 -8.34 25.69 7.03
CA THR A 427 -7.25 25.91 6.06
C THR A 427 -7.44 27.21 5.28
N SER A 428 -8.67 27.66 5.01
CA SER A 428 -8.95 28.97 4.42
C SER A 428 -8.55 30.12 5.36
N GLU A 429 -8.88 30.02 6.66
CA GLU A 429 -8.48 31.01 7.66
C GLU A 429 -6.96 31.09 7.87
N LEU A 430 -6.27 29.96 7.73
CA LEU A 430 -4.81 29.91 7.72
C LEU A 430 -4.24 30.51 6.43
N ALA A 431 -4.78 30.15 5.26
CA ALA A 431 -4.36 30.70 3.98
C ALA A 431 -4.44 32.23 3.95
N LYS A 432 -5.50 32.81 4.52
CA LYS A 432 -5.66 34.25 4.69
C LYS A 432 -4.54 34.90 5.51
N ARG A 433 -4.19 34.30 6.66
CA ARG A 433 -3.09 34.78 7.52
C ARG A 433 -1.71 34.62 6.87
N LEU A 434 -1.57 33.59 6.04
CA LEU A 434 -0.35 33.31 5.28
C LEU A 434 -0.25 34.12 3.97
N GLY A 435 -1.30 34.88 3.60
CA GLY A 435 -1.32 35.71 2.41
C GLY A 435 -1.56 34.96 1.10
N VAL A 436 -2.14 33.75 1.16
CA VAL A 436 -2.32 32.84 0.00
C VAL A 436 -3.78 32.39 -0.21
N GLU A 437 -4.74 33.17 0.32
CA GLU A 437 -6.18 32.86 0.27
C GLU A 437 -6.73 32.66 -1.14
N GLU A 438 -6.39 33.54 -2.09
CA GLU A 438 -6.89 33.46 -3.46
C GLU A 438 -6.41 32.17 -4.17
N GLN A 439 -5.12 31.85 -4.02
CA GLN A 439 -4.53 30.63 -4.58
C GLN A 439 -5.12 29.36 -3.93
N PHE A 440 -5.35 29.39 -2.62
CA PHE A 440 -5.90 28.26 -1.89
C PHE A 440 -7.38 28.01 -2.23
N THR A 441 -8.22 29.03 -2.11
CA THR A 441 -9.68 28.93 -2.21
C THR A 441 -10.21 29.00 -3.64
N GLU A 442 -9.47 29.66 -4.53
CA GLU A 442 -9.92 30.05 -5.87
C GLU A 442 -11.29 30.77 -5.86
N GLY A 443 -11.56 31.52 -4.79
CA GLY A 443 -12.83 32.23 -4.59
C GLY A 443 -14.04 31.33 -4.34
N ARG A 444 -13.85 30.04 -4.06
CA ARG A 444 -14.94 29.09 -3.80
C ARG A 444 -15.13 28.85 -2.29
N THR A 445 -16.38 28.60 -1.90
CA THR A 445 -16.69 27.98 -0.61
C THR A 445 -16.51 26.46 -0.69
N GLN A 446 -16.61 25.74 0.44
CA GLN A 446 -16.61 24.28 0.44
C GLN A 446 -17.70 23.71 -0.48
N GLU A 447 -18.93 24.22 -0.40
CA GLU A 447 -20.02 23.79 -1.30
C GLU A 447 -19.73 24.18 -2.77
N GLY A 448 -19.10 25.33 -3.00
CA GLY A 448 -18.66 25.73 -4.33
C GLY A 448 -17.68 24.73 -4.96
N TRP A 449 -16.73 24.23 -4.15
CA TRP A 449 -15.84 23.13 -4.56
C TRP A 449 -16.60 21.83 -4.83
N MET A 450 -17.51 21.45 -3.94
CA MET A 450 -18.33 20.24 -4.10
C MET A 450 -19.10 20.24 -5.43
N ARG A 451 -19.78 21.34 -5.76
CA ARG A 451 -20.52 21.49 -7.02
C ARG A 451 -19.59 21.45 -8.24
N TYR A 452 -18.43 22.10 -8.16
CA TYR A 452 -17.44 22.08 -9.24
C TYR A 452 -16.89 20.66 -9.51
N LEU A 453 -16.48 19.95 -8.47
CA LEU A 453 -15.94 18.58 -8.56
C LEU A 453 -17.00 17.60 -9.06
N TYR A 454 -18.25 17.76 -8.62
CA TYR A 454 -19.37 16.97 -9.11
C TYR A 454 -19.57 17.15 -10.62
N GLU A 455 -19.56 18.39 -11.10
CA GLU A 455 -19.74 18.67 -12.53
C GLU A 455 -18.58 18.14 -13.38
N GLN A 456 -17.34 18.14 -12.86
CA GLN A 456 -16.24 17.46 -13.55
C GLN A 456 -16.46 15.94 -13.59
N SER A 457 -16.90 15.35 -12.48
CA SER A 457 -17.18 13.90 -12.39
C SER A 457 -18.28 13.45 -13.37
N ARG A 458 -19.32 14.26 -13.57
CA ARG A 458 -20.40 13.98 -14.55
C ARG A 458 -19.91 13.88 -15.99
N LYS A 459 -18.80 14.55 -16.35
CA LYS A 459 -18.21 14.41 -17.69
C LYS A 459 -17.61 13.03 -17.91
N ALA A 460 -17.05 12.42 -16.85
CA ALA A 460 -16.49 11.08 -16.87
C ALA A 460 -17.55 9.99 -16.62
N ILE A 461 -18.65 10.33 -15.94
CA ILE A 461 -19.74 9.42 -15.56
C ILE A 461 -21.08 10.03 -16.01
N PRO A 462 -21.46 9.90 -17.30
CA PRO A 462 -22.65 10.56 -17.86
C PRO A 462 -23.98 10.18 -17.19
N ASP A 463 -24.04 9.01 -16.54
CA ASP A 463 -25.20 8.51 -15.83
C ASP A 463 -25.40 9.15 -14.44
N LEU A 464 -24.44 9.96 -13.97
CA LEU A 464 -24.64 10.76 -12.76
C LEU A 464 -25.73 11.82 -13.03
N PRO A 465 -26.78 11.90 -12.18
CA PRO A 465 -27.81 12.92 -12.32
C PRO A 465 -27.25 14.33 -12.06
N ASP A 466 -28.07 15.37 -12.15
CA ASP A 466 -27.65 16.69 -11.67
C ASP A 466 -27.45 16.68 -10.13
N PHE A 467 -26.74 17.68 -9.61
CA PHE A 467 -26.30 17.72 -8.21
C PHE A 467 -27.45 17.62 -7.21
N ASP A 468 -28.54 18.36 -7.46
CA ASP A 468 -29.65 18.43 -6.51
C ASP A 468 -30.50 17.15 -6.57
N THR A 469 -30.63 16.54 -7.76
CA THR A 469 -31.21 15.20 -7.91
C THR A 469 -30.35 14.14 -7.21
N PHE A 470 -29.02 14.18 -7.36
CA PHE A 470 -28.14 13.22 -6.68
C PHE A 470 -28.20 13.35 -5.16
N ARG A 471 -28.25 14.59 -4.66
CA ARG A 471 -28.43 14.89 -3.24
C ARG A 471 -29.69 14.25 -2.67
N GLN A 472 -30.78 14.22 -3.45
CA GLN A 472 -32.03 13.53 -3.06
C GLN A 472 -31.91 12.00 -3.13
N HIS A 473 -31.21 11.46 -4.14
CA HIS A 473 -31.02 10.01 -4.29
C HIS A 473 -30.06 9.42 -3.24
N GLY A 474 -29.07 10.18 -2.79
CA GLY A 474 -28.12 9.81 -1.76
C GLY A 474 -27.02 8.82 -2.17
N ILE A 475 -27.23 7.97 -3.17
CA ILE A 475 -26.22 6.99 -3.62
C ILE A 475 -26.30 6.70 -5.11
N TYR A 476 -25.12 6.61 -5.74
CA TYR A 476 -24.93 6.10 -7.10
C TYR A 476 -24.03 4.86 -7.03
N LYS A 477 -24.39 3.80 -7.76
CA LYS A 477 -23.62 2.54 -7.78
C LYS A 477 -23.42 2.10 -9.22
N GLN A 478 -22.23 1.57 -9.51
CA GLN A 478 -21.92 0.99 -10.80
C GLN A 478 -21.12 -0.30 -10.59
N ARG A 479 -21.58 -1.38 -11.22
CA ARG A 479 -20.76 -2.58 -11.40
C ARG A 479 -19.78 -2.33 -12.53
N ASP A 480 -18.61 -2.95 -12.46
CA ASP A 480 -17.63 -2.86 -13.53
C ASP A 480 -18.30 -3.15 -14.90
N PRO A 481 -18.37 -2.17 -15.82
CA PRO A 481 -19.02 -2.35 -17.11
C PRO A 481 -18.26 -3.32 -18.02
N GLN A 482 -17.00 -3.64 -17.70
CA GLN A 482 -16.18 -4.60 -18.43
C GLN A 482 -16.30 -6.04 -17.90
N GLY A 483 -17.12 -6.28 -16.87
CA GLY A 483 -17.30 -7.59 -16.27
C GLY A 483 -16.23 -7.87 -15.22
N HIS A 484 -15.34 -8.83 -15.48
CA HIS A 484 -14.24 -9.16 -14.58
C HIS A 484 -12.99 -8.36 -14.95
N HIS A 485 -12.38 -7.72 -13.96
CA HIS A 485 -11.02 -7.20 -14.13
C HIS A 485 -10.01 -8.35 -14.06
N VAL A 486 -9.20 -8.50 -15.11
CA VAL A 486 -8.11 -9.48 -15.24
C VAL A 486 -6.80 -8.72 -15.35
N ALA A 487 -6.01 -8.75 -14.28
CA ALA A 487 -4.74 -8.04 -14.21
C ALA A 487 -3.76 -8.57 -15.26
N TYR A 488 -3.05 -7.66 -15.93
CA TYR A 488 -2.03 -7.98 -16.94
C TYR A 488 -2.51 -8.77 -18.18
N LYS A 489 -3.82 -8.79 -18.46
CA LYS A 489 -4.38 -9.49 -19.63
C LYS A 489 -3.71 -9.05 -20.95
N ALA A 490 -3.59 -7.74 -21.17
CA ALA A 490 -2.98 -7.19 -22.39
C ALA A 490 -1.50 -7.61 -22.55
N PHE A 491 -0.72 -7.60 -21.45
CA PHE A 491 0.66 -8.10 -21.42
C PHE A 491 0.72 -9.60 -21.72
N ARG A 492 -0.22 -10.39 -21.18
CA ARG A 492 -0.28 -11.83 -21.41
C ARG A 492 -0.59 -12.17 -22.87
N GLU A 493 -1.50 -11.43 -23.49
CA GLU A 493 -1.90 -11.58 -24.89
C GLU A 493 -0.79 -11.15 -25.86
N ASP A 494 -0.23 -9.97 -25.65
CA ASP A 494 0.87 -9.43 -26.46
C ASP A 494 1.88 -8.65 -25.60
N PRO A 495 2.95 -9.31 -25.11
CA PRO A 495 3.94 -8.68 -24.23
C PRO A 495 4.87 -7.70 -24.96
N GLN A 496 4.92 -7.73 -26.30
CA GLN A 496 5.73 -6.79 -27.08
C GLN A 496 4.99 -5.46 -27.27
N ALA A 497 3.68 -5.53 -27.56
CA ALA A 497 2.84 -4.33 -27.68
C ALA A 497 2.48 -3.73 -26.30
N ASN A 498 2.41 -4.56 -25.26
CA ASN A 498 2.01 -4.16 -23.92
C ASN A 498 3.04 -4.57 -22.85
N PRO A 499 4.30 -4.08 -22.95
CA PRO A 499 5.32 -4.42 -21.96
C PRO A 499 4.96 -3.88 -20.57
N LEU A 500 5.42 -4.57 -19.53
CA LEU A 500 5.35 -4.04 -18.17
C LEU A 500 6.26 -2.82 -18.01
N THR A 501 6.05 -2.01 -16.97
CA THR A 501 6.88 -0.82 -16.73
C THR A 501 8.21 -1.12 -16.02
N THR A 502 8.48 -2.39 -15.72
CA THR A 502 9.80 -2.90 -15.31
C THR A 502 10.87 -2.57 -16.35
N PRO A 503 12.16 -2.44 -15.96
CA PRO A 503 13.25 -2.21 -16.90
C PRO A 503 13.30 -3.17 -18.10
N SER A 504 12.99 -4.46 -17.89
CA SER A 504 12.99 -5.48 -18.95
C SER A 504 11.70 -5.55 -19.78
N GLY A 505 10.65 -4.83 -19.42
CA GLY A 505 9.30 -4.98 -19.98
C GLY A 505 8.59 -6.30 -19.61
N LYS A 506 9.15 -7.09 -18.69
CA LYS A 506 8.73 -8.45 -18.31
C LYS A 506 8.60 -8.58 -16.79
N ILE A 507 8.09 -9.72 -16.31
CA ILE A 507 8.05 -10.01 -14.87
C ILE A 507 9.47 -10.28 -14.36
N GLU A 508 9.96 -9.44 -13.44
CA GLU A 508 11.31 -9.55 -12.89
C GLU A 508 11.34 -10.40 -11.61
N ILE A 509 11.68 -11.68 -11.80
CA ILE A 509 11.99 -12.60 -10.69
C ILE A 509 13.35 -12.25 -10.11
N TYR A 510 14.34 -11.98 -10.97
CA TYR A 510 15.59 -11.33 -10.61
C TYR A 510 15.49 -9.86 -11.00
N SER A 511 15.62 -8.95 -10.02
CA SER A 511 15.64 -7.51 -10.29
C SER A 511 17.07 -6.97 -10.30
N GLN A 512 17.50 -6.41 -11.42
CA GLN A 512 18.82 -5.77 -11.53
C GLN A 512 18.92 -4.51 -10.67
N ASP A 513 17.82 -3.78 -10.50
CA ASP A 513 17.77 -2.60 -9.64
C ASP A 513 17.96 -2.97 -8.17
N LEU A 514 17.34 -4.05 -7.70
CA LEU A 514 17.58 -4.57 -6.35
C LEU A 514 19.02 -5.08 -6.19
N ALA A 515 19.61 -5.73 -7.21
CA ALA A 515 21.02 -6.11 -7.18
C ALA A 515 21.94 -4.89 -7.02
N LYS A 516 21.64 -3.79 -7.73
CA LYS A 516 22.37 -2.53 -7.62
C LYS A 516 22.22 -1.93 -6.22
N ILE A 517 21.01 -1.87 -5.69
CA ILE A 517 20.73 -1.37 -4.33
C ILE A 517 21.50 -2.20 -3.30
N ALA A 518 21.42 -3.54 -3.37
CA ALA A 518 22.14 -4.43 -2.47
C ALA A 518 23.67 -4.23 -2.51
N ALA A 519 24.22 -3.80 -3.64
CA ALA A 519 25.65 -3.54 -3.81
C ALA A 519 26.09 -2.14 -3.38
N THR A 520 25.18 -1.15 -3.30
CA THR A 520 25.54 0.25 -3.06
C THR A 520 25.02 0.84 -1.76
N TRP A 521 23.97 0.26 -1.17
CA TRP A 521 23.37 0.78 0.06
C TRP A 521 24.13 0.34 1.30
N GLU A 522 24.14 1.21 2.31
CA GLU A 522 24.74 0.95 3.61
C GLU A 522 23.69 0.32 4.54
N LEU A 523 23.67 -1.02 4.60
CA LEU A 523 22.68 -1.75 5.38
C LEU A 523 23.17 -2.02 6.82
N PRO A 524 22.31 -1.84 7.83
CA PRO A 524 22.58 -2.32 9.19
C PRO A 524 22.85 -3.83 9.23
N GLU A 525 23.57 -4.28 10.25
CA GLU A 525 23.85 -5.70 10.44
C GLU A 525 22.54 -6.50 10.59
N GLY A 526 22.35 -7.46 9.69
CA GLY A 526 21.17 -8.35 9.68
C GLY A 526 20.08 -7.94 8.69
N ASP A 527 20.13 -6.73 8.13
CA ASP A 527 19.21 -6.31 7.07
C ASP A 527 19.70 -6.83 5.72
N VAL A 528 18.75 -7.24 4.86
CA VAL A 528 19.07 -7.88 3.58
C VAL A 528 18.18 -7.31 2.50
N ILE A 529 18.83 -6.86 1.42
CA ILE A 529 18.20 -6.60 0.13
C ILE A 529 18.76 -7.62 -0.85
N ASP A 530 17.89 -8.33 -1.56
CA ASP A 530 18.28 -9.38 -2.50
C ASP A 530 17.55 -9.22 -3.84
N PRO A 531 18.23 -9.43 -4.98
CA PRO A 531 17.57 -9.39 -6.29
C PRO A 531 16.49 -10.47 -6.46
N LEU A 532 16.55 -11.58 -5.73
CA LEU A 532 15.59 -12.67 -5.73
C LEU A 532 14.64 -12.61 -4.52
N PRO A 533 13.44 -13.20 -4.63
CA PRO A 533 12.54 -13.41 -3.50
C PRO A 533 13.01 -14.58 -2.61
N ILE A 534 14.07 -14.37 -1.84
CA ILE A 534 14.66 -15.37 -0.94
C ILE A 534 13.93 -15.45 0.42
N TYR A 535 14.29 -16.41 1.27
CA TYR A 535 13.90 -16.38 2.68
C TYR A 535 15.04 -15.83 3.52
N THR A 536 14.78 -14.76 4.26
CA THR A 536 15.70 -14.19 5.22
C THR A 536 15.16 -14.36 6.64
N ARG A 537 16.02 -14.73 7.58
CA ARG A 537 15.65 -14.74 8.99
C ARG A 537 15.79 -13.32 9.52
N VAL A 538 14.72 -12.78 10.09
CA VAL A 538 14.79 -11.52 10.82
C VAL A 538 15.61 -11.75 12.10
N SER A 539 16.69 -10.98 12.28
CA SER A 539 17.48 -11.04 13.51
C SER A 539 16.66 -10.54 14.69
N LYS A 540 16.95 -11.01 15.91
CA LYS A 540 16.35 -10.46 17.15
C LYS A 540 16.69 -8.98 17.38
N THR A 541 17.67 -8.44 16.66
CA THR A 541 18.13 -7.05 16.74
C THR A 541 17.66 -6.17 15.59
N THR A 542 16.95 -6.71 14.60
CA THR A 542 16.50 -5.93 13.44
C THR A 542 15.41 -4.94 13.84
N THR A 543 15.64 -3.66 13.60
CA THR A 543 14.64 -2.59 13.77
C THR A 543 14.00 -2.33 12.41
N ILE A 544 12.67 -2.27 12.32
CA ILE A 544 11.99 -1.86 11.07
C ILE A 544 12.37 -0.39 10.81
N ARG A 545 12.91 -0.09 9.62
CA ARG A 545 13.27 1.26 9.17
C ARG A 545 12.53 1.62 7.89
#